data_AF-A0A6N7RRX5-F1
#
_entry.id   AF-A0A6N7RRX5-F1
#
_cell.length_a   1.000
_cell.length_b   1.000
_cell.length_c   1.000
_cell.angle_alpha   90.00
_cell.angle_beta   90.00
_cell.angle_gamma   90.00
#
_symmetry.space_group_name_H-M   'P 1'
#
loop_
_entity.id
_entity.type
_entity.pdbx_description
1 polymer ?
#
loop_
_entity_poly.entity_id
_entity_poly.type
_entity_poly.pdbx_seq_one_letter_code
_entity_poly.pdbx_strand_id
1 'polypeptide(L)'
;MLGTFSYVNPTKLYFGEDALDSLHGELARYGDRVLLAYGGGSIKKTGLYDEVRSILEAAGKEVFEVPGVMPNPTVEKLLEGCAVARDNDVDLILAVGGGSTVDYAKAVSVSAWCDEDPWEKYFARLEEPENRIIPVGSVLTMTGTGSEMNGGSVITNRATKQKIGHVFGEEVFPRFAVLNPRLTFTVPRYQMVAGIFDIMSHILEQYFSGDDDNTSDYLAEGLMRSLVHSSRIAAVDPEDYEARSNIMWTAAWALNTLIAKGKTTDWMVHMIGQSIGAYTDATHGMTLSAISPAYYRLVMPYGLPKFARFA
;
A
#
# COMPACT_ATOMS: atom_id res chain seq x y z
N MET A 1 -26.02 -8.05 -3.78
CA MET A 1 -24.87 -8.07 -4.71
C MET A 1 -25.41 -8.17 -6.12
N LEU A 2 -25.43 -7.05 -6.82
CA LEU A 2 -25.93 -6.95 -8.18
C LEU A 2 -24.74 -6.82 -9.15
N GLY A 3 -24.88 -7.35 -10.36
CA GLY A 3 -23.85 -7.26 -11.41
C GLY A 3 -22.99 -8.53 -11.57
N THR A 4 -22.03 -8.45 -12.50
CA THR A 4 -21.08 -9.52 -12.84
C THR A 4 -19.66 -9.01 -12.59
N PHE A 5 -18.83 -9.80 -11.91
CA PHE A 5 -17.43 -9.46 -11.66
C PHE A 5 -16.57 -10.72 -11.62
N SER A 6 -15.28 -10.56 -11.89
CA SER A 6 -14.22 -11.51 -11.54
C SER A 6 -13.43 -10.97 -10.35
N TYR A 7 -12.86 -11.88 -9.55
CA TYR A 7 -11.93 -11.54 -8.48
C TYR A 7 -10.70 -12.42 -8.61
N VAL A 8 -9.54 -11.76 -8.60
CA VAL A 8 -8.23 -12.35 -8.56
C VAL A 8 -7.37 -11.44 -7.71
N ASN A 9 -6.59 -12.05 -6.83
CA ASN A 9 -5.52 -11.38 -6.12
C ASN A 9 -4.33 -12.35 -6.09
N PRO A 10 -3.31 -12.13 -6.94
CA PRO A 10 -2.25 -13.11 -7.14
C PRO A 10 -1.16 -13.04 -6.05
N THR A 11 -1.22 -12.06 -5.14
CA THR A 11 -0.19 -11.85 -4.12
C THR A 11 -0.18 -13.00 -3.12
N LYS A 12 0.98 -13.63 -2.96
CA LYS A 12 1.21 -14.60 -1.88
C LYS A 12 1.55 -13.88 -0.56
N LEU A 13 0.79 -14.13 0.49
CA LEU A 13 1.06 -13.55 1.81
C LEU A 13 1.79 -14.53 2.73
N TYR A 14 2.81 -14.03 3.42
CA TYR A 14 3.45 -14.66 4.56
C TYR A 14 3.12 -13.83 5.79
N PHE A 15 2.41 -14.39 6.76
CA PHE A 15 1.92 -13.63 7.92
C PHE A 15 2.36 -14.30 9.23
N GLY A 16 2.80 -13.47 10.18
CA GLY A 16 3.15 -13.91 11.54
C GLY A 16 4.52 -13.41 11.99
N GLU A 17 4.86 -13.74 13.23
CA GLU A 17 6.11 -13.34 13.88
C GLU A 17 7.36 -13.85 13.16
N ASP A 18 7.30 -15.07 12.59
CA ASP A 18 8.40 -15.69 11.86
C ASP A 18 8.26 -15.52 10.33
N ALA A 19 7.37 -14.63 9.87
CA ALA A 19 7.06 -14.52 8.43
C ALA A 19 8.27 -14.13 7.57
N LEU A 20 9.29 -13.51 8.15
CA LEU A 20 10.50 -13.12 7.43
C LEU A 20 11.29 -14.33 6.92
N ASP A 21 11.25 -15.46 7.63
CA ASP A 21 11.92 -16.71 7.26
C ASP A 21 11.48 -17.24 5.90
N SER A 22 10.26 -16.89 5.48
CA SER A 22 9.74 -17.24 4.15
C SER A 22 10.61 -16.74 3.00
N LEU A 23 11.38 -15.67 3.19
CA LEU A 23 12.29 -15.12 2.18
C LEU A 23 13.34 -16.15 1.75
N HIS A 24 13.81 -17.03 2.65
CA HIS A 24 14.80 -18.06 2.32
C HIS A 24 14.33 -18.98 1.18
N GLY A 25 13.03 -19.30 1.14
CA GLY A 25 12.44 -20.11 0.06
C GLY A 25 11.88 -19.30 -1.09
N GLU A 26 11.28 -18.14 -0.81
CA GLU A 26 10.59 -17.34 -1.83
C GLU A 26 11.57 -16.72 -2.84
N LEU A 27 12.77 -16.30 -2.41
CA LEU A 27 13.78 -15.67 -3.27
C LEU A 27 14.31 -16.59 -4.38
N ALA A 28 14.24 -17.91 -4.20
CA ALA A 28 14.68 -18.88 -5.22
C ALA A 28 13.80 -18.88 -6.48
N ARG A 29 12.63 -18.21 -6.45
CA ARG A 29 11.69 -18.12 -7.57
C ARG A 29 12.02 -16.98 -8.54
N TYR A 30 13.00 -16.14 -8.20
CA TYR A 30 13.39 -14.96 -8.96
C TYR A 30 14.87 -15.04 -9.35
N GLY A 31 15.27 -14.25 -10.36
CA GLY A 31 16.66 -14.12 -10.77
C GLY A 31 17.56 -13.55 -9.68
N ASP A 32 18.85 -13.43 -9.97
CA ASP A 32 19.85 -13.15 -8.95
C ASP A 32 20.00 -11.67 -8.62
N ARG A 33 19.53 -10.77 -9.50
CA ARG A 33 19.71 -9.33 -9.35
C ARG A 33 18.50 -8.69 -8.68
N VAL A 34 18.67 -8.27 -7.43
CA VAL A 34 17.61 -7.70 -6.60
C VAL A 34 17.84 -6.21 -6.38
N LEU A 35 16.82 -5.40 -6.64
CA LEU A 35 16.78 -4.01 -6.20
C LEU A 35 16.14 -3.93 -4.82
N LEU A 36 16.93 -3.59 -3.80
CA LEU A 36 16.46 -3.35 -2.45
C LEU A 36 16.06 -1.87 -2.28
N ALA A 37 14.76 -1.60 -2.27
CA ALA A 37 14.21 -0.25 -2.09
C ALA A 37 13.73 -0.07 -0.63
N TYR A 38 14.19 1.01 0.02
CA TYR A 38 13.82 1.28 1.41
C TYR A 38 13.83 2.77 1.76
N GLY A 39 13.22 3.09 2.92
CA GLY A 39 13.06 4.47 3.38
C GLY A 39 14.32 5.10 4.00
N GLY A 40 14.12 6.11 4.85
CA GLY A 40 15.20 6.92 5.45
C GLY A 40 16.03 6.26 6.58
N GLY A 41 15.98 4.93 6.73
CA GLY A 41 16.86 4.19 7.63
C GLY A 41 16.25 3.68 8.95
N SER A 42 14.92 3.70 9.12
CA SER A 42 14.26 3.02 10.25
C SER A 42 14.68 1.55 10.34
N ILE A 43 14.69 0.86 9.19
CA ILE A 43 15.04 -0.56 9.08
C ILE A 43 16.49 -0.86 9.46
N LYS A 44 17.40 0.13 9.36
CA LYS A 44 18.79 0.00 9.84
C LYS A 44 18.86 0.10 11.35
N LYS A 45 18.04 0.98 11.95
CA LYS A 45 17.98 1.15 13.41
C LYS A 45 17.39 -0.07 14.12
N THR A 46 16.48 -0.81 13.46
CA THR A 46 15.83 -1.99 14.04
C THR A 46 16.59 -3.29 13.77
N GLY A 47 17.68 -3.26 12.99
CA GLY A 47 18.41 -4.47 12.56
C GLY A 47 17.77 -5.22 11.38
N LEU A 48 16.54 -4.87 10.98
CA LEU A 48 15.84 -5.52 9.86
C LEU A 48 16.62 -5.42 8.55
N TYR A 49 17.33 -4.32 8.32
CA TYR A 49 18.16 -4.16 7.13
C TYR A 49 19.25 -5.25 7.08
N ASP A 50 19.98 -5.46 8.18
CA ASP A 50 21.07 -6.42 8.24
C ASP A 50 20.55 -7.85 8.09
N GLU A 51 19.38 -8.14 8.69
CA GLU A 51 18.69 -9.42 8.55
C GLU A 51 18.28 -9.70 7.10
N VAL A 52 17.61 -8.75 6.44
CA VAL A 52 17.23 -8.88 5.03
C VAL A 52 18.46 -9.02 4.12
N ARG A 53 19.51 -8.23 4.38
CA ARG A 53 20.78 -8.33 3.65
C ARG A 53 21.41 -9.71 3.79
N SER A 54 21.45 -10.25 5.01
CA SER A 54 21.98 -11.58 5.27
C SER A 54 21.18 -12.67 4.55
N ILE A 55 19.84 -12.57 4.52
CA ILE A 55 18.99 -13.50 3.78
C ILE A 55 19.25 -13.43 2.27
N LEU A 56 19.36 -12.22 1.71
CA LEU A 56 19.69 -12.01 0.29
C LEU A 56 21.06 -12.59 -0.07
N GLU A 57 22.07 -12.37 0.77
CA GLU A 57 23.43 -12.91 0.60
C GLU A 57 23.45 -14.44 0.68
N ALA A 58 22.75 -15.02 1.67
CA ALA A 58 22.61 -16.47 1.81
C ALA A 58 21.88 -17.10 0.62
N ALA A 59 20.96 -16.36 -0.02
CA ALA A 59 20.28 -16.76 -1.25
C ALA A 59 21.10 -16.51 -2.53
N GLY A 60 22.34 -16.02 -2.42
CA GLY A 60 23.23 -15.75 -3.54
C GLY A 60 22.81 -14.58 -4.42
N LYS A 61 22.03 -13.63 -3.88
CA LYS A 61 21.52 -12.48 -4.64
C LYS A 61 22.56 -11.37 -4.76
N GLU A 62 22.70 -10.83 -5.96
CA GLU A 62 23.38 -9.56 -6.21
C GLU A 62 22.40 -8.42 -5.91
N VAL A 63 22.78 -7.52 -5.00
CA VAL A 63 21.86 -6.54 -4.44
C VAL A 63 22.28 -5.12 -4.83
N PHE A 64 21.38 -4.42 -5.49
CA PHE A 64 21.45 -2.99 -5.79
C PHE A 64 20.50 -2.24 -4.86
N GLU A 65 20.89 -1.05 -4.39
CA GLU A 65 20.11 -0.35 -3.37
C GLU A 65 19.56 0.97 -3.86
N VAL A 66 18.32 1.25 -3.47
CA VAL A 66 17.71 2.58 -3.59
C VAL A 66 17.20 3.00 -2.20
N PRO A 67 18.06 3.62 -1.38
CA PRO A 67 17.69 4.11 -0.07
C PRO A 67 16.91 5.42 -0.15
N GLY A 68 16.28 5.82 0.95
CA GLY A 68 15.72 7.16 1.09
C GLY A 68 14.41 7.39 0.34
N VAL A 69 13.62 6.34 0.10
CA VAL A 69 12.23 6.51 -0.33
C VAL A 69 11.45 7.27 0.76
N MET A 70 10.84 8.40 0.37
CA MET A 70 10.11 9.29 1.26
C MET A 70 8.62 8.92 1.36
N PRO A 71 7.90 9.36 2.43
CA PRO A 71 6.48 9.05 2.60
C PRO A 71 5.57 9.44 1.42
N ASN A 72 5.91 10.53 0.71
CA ASN A 72 5.27 10.96 -0.52
C ASN A 72 6.28 10.81 -1.67
N PRO A 73 6.45 9.59 -2.24
CA PRO A 73 7.49 9.31 -3.22
C PRO A 73 7.32 10.19 -4.46
N THR A 74 8.43 10.71 -4.99
CA THR A 74 8.41 11.72 -6.04
C THR A 74 8.83 11.19 -7.40
N VAL A 75 8.50 11.94 -8.47
CA VAL A 75 8.95 11.63 -9.83
C VAL A 75 10.48 11.56 -9.92
N GLU A 76 11.21 12.47 -9.26
CA GLU A 76 12.68 12.45 -9.29
C GLU A 76 13.23 11.16 -8.68
N LYS A 77 12.63 10.72 -7.57
CA LYS A 77 13.02 9.46 -6.92
C LYS A 77 12.64 8.26 -7.77
N LEU A 78 11.50 8.31 -8.47
CA LEU A 78 11.07 7.27 -9.42
C LEU A 78 12.10 7.09 -10.53
N LEU A 79 12.55 8.20 -11.14
CA LEU A 79 13.55 8.17 -12.22
C LEU A 79 14.90 7.63 -11.74
N GLU A 80 15.34 7.97 -10.52
CA GLU A 80 16.53 7.38 -9.90
C GLU A 80 16.42 5.85 -9.81
N GLY A 81 15.31 5.33 -9.29
CA GLY A 81 15.08 3.89 -9.17
C GLY A 81 14.99 3.20 -10.52
N CYS A 82 14.38 3.86 -11.52
CA CYS A 82 14.31 3.35 -12.88
C CYS A 82 15.71 3.19 -13.50
N ALA A 83 16.61 4.16 -13.29
CA ALA A 83 17.98 4.10 -13.79
C ALA A 83 18.73 2.91 -13.14
N VAL A 84 18.69 2.79 -11.81
CA VAL A 84 19.34 1.68 -11.11
C VAL A 84 18.79 0.33 -11.55
N ALA A 85 17.47 0.22 -11.71
CA ALA A 85 16.84 -1.00 -12.20
C ALA A 85 17.33 -1.36 -13.62
N ARG A 86 17.36 -0.37 -14.52
CA ARG A 86 17.73 -0.51 -15.94
C ARG A 86 19.20 -0.85 -16.15
N ASP A 87 20.08 -0.09 -15.53
CA ASP A 87 21.52 -0.23 -15.70
C ASP A 87 22.05 -1.57 -15.18
N ASN A 88 21.33 -2.18 -14.23
CA ASN A 88 21.68 -3.46 -13.64
C ASN A 88 20.76 -4.62 -14.07
N ASP A 89 19.79 -4.37 -14.95
CA ASP A 89 18.85 -5.36 -15.49
C ASP A 89 18.18 -6.21 -14.39
N VAL A 90 17.62 -5.53 -13.38
CA VAL A 90 17.06 -6.14 -12.17
C VAL A 90 15.96 -7.17 -12.46
N ASP A 91 15.99 -8.28 -11.70
CA ASP A 91 15.07 -9.41 -11.80
C ASP A 91 13.92 -9.35 -10.76
N LEU A 92 14.13 -8.69 -9.62
CA LEU A 92 13.15 -8.50 -8.55
C LEU A 92 13.39 -7.17 -7.82
N ILE A 93 12.32 -6.42 -7.54
CA ILE A 93 12.36 -5.30 -6.60
C ILE A 93 11.85 -5.79 -5.24
N LEU A 94 12.70 -5.73 -4.21
CA LEU A 94 12.31 -6.01 -2.83
C LEU A 94 12.11 -4.69 -2.08
N ALA A 95 10.85 -4.34 -1.81
CA ALA A 95 10.48 -3.17 -1.03
C ALA A 95 10.51 -3.51 0.47
N VAL A 96 11.36 -2.85 1.25
CA VAL A 96 11.41 -3.02 2.72
C VAL A 96 11.04 -1.69 3.37
N GLY A 97 9.80 -1.60 3.87
CA GLY A 97 9.26 -0.35 4.41
C GLY A 97 7.75 -0.34 4.55
N GLY A 98 7.18 0.87 4.66
CA GLY A 98 5.73 1.06 4.65
C GLY A 98 5.14 1.18 3.23
N GLY A 99 3.86 1.51 3.15
CA GLY A 99 3.13 1.66 1.88
C GLY A 99 3.82 2.54 0.85
N SER A 100 4.43 3.65 1.25
CA SER A 100 5.18 4.54 0.35
C SER A 100 6.34 3.84 -0.38
N THR A 101 7.02 2.91 0.28
CA THR A 101 8.10 2.12 -0.32
C THR A 101 7.56 1.09 -1.31
N VAL A 102 6.41 0.49 -1.00
CA VAL A 102 5.76 -0.51 -1.85
C VAL A 102 5.15 0.15 -3.10
N ASP A 103 4.49 1.29 -2.94
CA ASP A 103 3.99 2.12 -4.05
C ASP A 103 5.13 2.54 -4.97
N TYR A 104 6.23 3.02 -4.38
CA TYR A 104 7.44 3.38 -5.11
C TYR A 104 8.01 2.20 -5.90
N ALA A 105 8.13 1.03 -5.29
CA ALA A 105 8.62 -0.17 -5.97
C ALA A 105 7.73 -0.58 -7.15
N LYS A 106 6.39 -0.50 -7.00
CA LYS A 106 5.45 -0.71 -8.11
C LYS A 106 5.62 0.31 -9.23
N ALA A 107 5.82 1.58 -8.89
CA ALA A 107 6.08 2.62 -9.87
C ALA A 107 7.38 2.34 -10.65
N VAL A 108 8.48 1.98 -9.97
CA VAL A 108 9.75 1.60 -10.63
C VAL A 108 9.54 0.36 -11.50
N SER A 109 8.80 -0.63 -11.01
CA SER A 109 8.50 -1.89 -11.72
C SER A 109 7.88 -1.67 -13.10
N VAL A 110 6.88 -0.78 -13.21
CA VAL A 110 6.22 -0.47 -14.49
C VAL A 110 7.01 0.53 -15.33
N SER A 111 7.77 1.41 -14.68
CA SER A 111 8.39 2.58 -15.32
C SER A 111 9.79 2.34 -15.85
N ALA A 112 10.52 1.37 -15.31
CA ALA A 112 11.94 1.28 -15.57
C ALA A 112 12.27 0.91 -17.02
N TRP A 113 11.32 0.34 -17.78
CA TRP A 113 11.45 -0.02 -19.20
C TRP A 113 10.50 0.81 -20.07
N CYS A 114 9.97 1.91 -19.53
CA CYS A 114 9.19 2.87 -20.29
C CYS A 114 10.11 3.63 -21.26
N ASP A 115 9.66 3.75 -22.51
CA ASP A 115 10.34 4.47 -23.60
C ASP A 115 9.96 5.96 -23.67
N GLU A 116 9.01 6.38 -22.83
CA GLU A 116 8.54 7.76 -22.66
C GLU A 116 8.78 8.25 -21.23
N ASP A 117 8.36 9.47 -20.93
CA ASP A 117 8.28 9.95 -19.54
C ASP A 117 7.25 9.11 -18.75
N PRO A 118 7.67 8.37 -17.70
CA PRO A 118 6.77 7.51 -16.94
C PRO A 118 5.69 8.27 -16.17
N TRP A 119 5.97 9.50 -15.73
CA TRP A 119 4.95 10.33 -15.07
C TRP A 119 3.82 10.66 -16.04
N GLU A 120 4.17 11.14 -17.23
CA GLU A 120 3.18 11.51 -18.25
C GLU A 120 2.33 10.30 -18.69
N LYS A 121 2.98 9.15 -18.93
CA LYS A 121 2.30 7.95 -19.39
C LYS A 121 1.45 7.30 -18.31
N TYR A 122 2.05 6.98 -17.17
CA TYR A 122 1.43 6.10 -16.17
C TYR A 122 0.67 6.81 -15.07
N PHE A 123 0.90 8.11 -14.86
CA PHE A 123 0.24 8.85 -13.78
C PHE A 123 -0.64 9.97 -14.33
N ALA A 124 -0.20 10.73 -15.35
CA ALA A 124 -1.03 11.78 -15.92
C ALA A 124 -2.10 11.24 -16.88
N ARG A 125 -1.75 10.28 -17.75
CA ARG A 125 -2.68 9.67 -18.72
C ARG A 125 -3.29 8.35 -18.25
N LEU A 126 -2.77 7.77 -17.17
CA LEU A 126 -3.24 6.50 -16.58
C LEU A 126 -3.25 5.36 -17.62
N GLU A 127 -2.23 5.30 -18.47
CA GLU A 127 -2.06 4.20 -19.43
C GLU A 127 -1.51 2.95 -18.73
N GLU A 128 -1.88 1.77 -19.22
CA GLU A 128 -1.31 0.50 -18.73
C GLU A 128 0.08 0.26 -19.34
N PRO A 129 1.00 -0.40 -18.62
CA PRO A 129 2.33 -0.71 -19.13
C PRO A 129 2.30 -1.80 -20.21
N GLU A 130 2.91 -1.53 -21.36
CA GLU A 130 3.12 -2.50 -22.44
C GLU A 130 4.56 -3.06 -22.46
N ASN A 131 5.45 -2.50 -21.62
CA ASN A 131 6.84 -2.92 -21.51
C ASN A 131 7.04 -4.05 -20.48
N ARG A 132 8.27 -4.52 -20.36
CA ARG A 132 8.68 -5.45 -19.28
C ARG A 132 8.35 -4.84 -17.93
N ILE A 133 7.71 -5.62 -17.07
CA ILE A 133 7.40 -5.28 -15.68
C ILE A 133 8.30 -6.10 -14.78
N ILE A 134 8.96 -5.45 -13.82
CA ILE A 134 9.85 -6.14 -12.87
C ILE A 134 8.99 -6.66 -11.70
N PRO A 135 9.04 -7.95 -11.34
CA PRO A 135 8.34 -8.46 -10.16
C PRO A 135 8.65 -7.64 -8.90
N VAL A 136 7.64 -7.38 -8.06
CA VAL A 136 7.79 -6.72 -6.76
C VAL A 136 7.50 -7.72 -5.65
N GLY A 137 8.35 -7.75 -4.63
CA GLY A 137 8.08 -8.36 -3.33
C GLY A 137 8.15 -7.31 -2.23
N SER A 138 7.44 -7.49 -1.13
CA SER A 138 7.48 -6.53 -0.02
C SER A 138 7.71 -7.17 1.35
N VAL A 139 8.52 -6.53 2.19
CA VAL A 139 8.58 -6.74 3.64
C VAL A 139 8.00 -5.51 4.31
N LEU A 140 6.77 -5.64 4.82
CA LEU A 140 6.00 -4.50 5.29
C LEU A 140 6.36 -4.15 6.74
N THR A 141 6.75 -2.89 6.98
CA THR A 141 7.11 -2.39 8.32
C THR A 141 6.10 -1.38 8.87
N MET A 142 5.08 -1.02 8.10
CA MET A 142 4.02 -0.10 8.51
C MET A 142 2.73 -0.42 7.77
N THR A 143 1.61 -0.41 8.49
CA THR A 143 0.29 -0.77 7.99
C THR A 143 -0.57 0.47 7.78
N GLY A 144 -1.41 0.45 6.74
CA GLY A 144 -2.28 1.58 6.38
C GLY A 144 -2.89 1.41 4.98
N THR A 145 -2.02 1.27 3.99
CA THR A 145 -2.37 1.41 2.57
C THR A 145 -2.93 0.15 1.91
N GLY A 146 -2.67 -1.05 2.43
CA GLY A 146 -2.96 -2.32 1.73
C GLY A 146 -2.15 -2.54 0.44
N SER A 147 -1.21 -1.64 0.13
CA SER A 147 -0.34 -1.63 -1.06
C SER A 147 0.43 -2.93 -1.29
N GLU A 148 0.73 -3.66 -0.22
CA GLU A 148 1.34 -4.99 -0.24
C GLU A 148 0.52 -6.05 -0.99
N MET A 149 -0.79 -5.83 -1.19
CA MET A 149 -1.73 -6.81 -1.74
C MET A 149 -2.66 -6.19 -2.80
N ASN A 150 -2.19 -5.12 -3.48
CA ASN A 150 -2.93 -4.49 -4.56
C ASN A 150 -2.02 -3.89 -5.65
N GLY A 151 -2.63 -3.50 -6.78
CA GLY A 151 -1.96 -2.86 -7.92
C GLY A 151 -1.89 -1.32 -7.86
N GLY A 152 -2.32 -0.69 -6.76
CA GLY A 152 -2.32 0.78 -6.63
C GLY A 152 -0.90 1.34 -6.41
N SER A 153 -0.50 2.40 -7.09
CA SER A 153 0.73 3.13 -6.80
C SER A 153 0.47 4.63 -6.85
N VAL A 154 0.97 5.37 -5.85
CA VAL A 154 0.78 6.81 -5.75
C VAL A 154 2.12 7.55 -5.82
N ILE A 155 2.28 8.43 -6.81
CA ILE A 155 3.50 9.23 -7.02
C ILE A 155 3.18 10.72 -6.98
N THR A 156 4.13 11.52 -6.48
CA THR A 156 4.02 12.98 -6.36
C THR A 156 4.92 13.67 -7.38
N ASN A 157 4.34 14.51 -8.23
CA ASN A 157 5.07 15.46 -9.05
C ASN A 157 5.11 16.81 -8.33
N ARG A 158 6.29 17.16 -7.82
CA ARG A 158 6.50 18.41 -7.08
C ARG A 158 6.47 19.65 -7.98
N ALA A 159 6.87 19.52 -9.25
CA ALA A 159 6.87 20.62 -10.19
C ALA A 159 5.44 21.09 -10.52
N THR A 160 4.51 20.14 -10.68
CA THR A 160 3.10 20.43 -10.99
C THR A 160 2.19 20.44 -9.76
N LYS A 161 2.71 20.11 -8.58
CA LYS A 161 1.95 19.94 -7.32
C LYS A 161 0.80 18.95 -7.47
N GLN A 162 1.06 17.85 -8.15
CA GLN A 162 0.11 16.76 -8.33
C GLN A 162 0.58 15.55 -7.54
N LYS A 163 -0.35 14.88 -6.85
CA LYS A 163 -0.15 13.57 -6.26
C LYS A 163 -1.22 12.67 -6.84
N ILE A 164 -0.82 11.69 -7.64
CA ILE A 164 -1.74 10.88 -8.42
C ILE A 164 -1.53 9.40 -8.08
N GLY A 165 -2.64 8.73 -7.80
CA GLY A 165 -2.70 7.26 -7.72
C GLY A 165 -3.15 6.65 -9.03
N HIS A 166 -2.51 5.57 -9.43
CA HIS A 166 -2.94 4.72 -10.54
C HIS A 166 -3.07 3.27 -10.03
N VAL A 167 -4.20 2.62 -10.32
CA VAL A 167 -4.43 1.20 -10.02
C VAL A 167 -4.19 0.41 -11.29
N PHE A 168 -3.02 -0.21 -11.37
CA PHE A 168 -2.61 -1.05 -12.50
C PHE A 168 -3.25 -2.45 -12.46
N GLY A 169 -3.07 -3.19 -13.56
CA GLY A 169 -3.47 -4.59 -13.69
C GLY A 169 -2.81 -5.56 -12.69
N GLU A 170 -3.29 -6.81 -12.68
CA GLU A 170 -2.87 -7.86 -11.75
C GLU A 170 -1.38 -8.20 -11.84
N GLU A 171 -0.75 -7.91 -12.99
CA GLU A 171 0.66 -8.11 -13.24
C GLU A 171 1.56 -7.23 -12.37
N VAL A 172 1.07 -6.09 -11.88
CA VAL A 172 1.79 -5.13 -11.02
C VAL A 172 1.64 -5.43 -9.53
N PHE A 173 0.69 -6.29 -9.15
CA PHE A 173 0.52 -6.69 -7.76
C PHE A 173 1.83 -7.33 -7.25
N PRO A 174 2.23 -7.06 -5.99
CA PRO A 174 3.38 -7.73 -5.42
C PRO A 174 3.20 -9.24 -5.55
N ARG A 175 4.23 -9.94 -6.02
CA ARG A 175 4.22 -11.41 -6.13
C ARG A 175 4.15 -12.07 -4.76
N PHE A 176 4.77 -11.44 -3.77
CA PHE A 176 4.64 -11.82 -2.37
C PHE A 176 4.71 -10.62 -1.43
N ALA A 177 4.13 -10.78 -0.24
CA ALA A 177 4.32 -9.85 0.87
C ALA A 177 4.56 -10.58 2.19
N VAL A 178 5.56 -10.12 2.93
CA VAL A 178 5.89 -10.53 4.29
C VAL A 178 5.26 -9.55 5.27
N LEU A 179 4.39 -10.07 6.11
CA LEU A 179 3.54 -9.38 7.06
C LEU A 179 3.88 -9.87 8.48
N ASN A 180 4.91 -9.28 9.06
CA ASN A 180 5.29 -9.52 10.45
C ASN A 180 4.83 -8.36 11.35
N PRO A 181 3.84 -8.58 12.23
CA PRO A 181 3.30 -7.54 13.11
C PRO A 181 4.37 -6.86 13.99
N ARG A 182 5.42 -7.57 14.41
CA ARG A 182 6.50 -7.01 15.24
C ARG A 182 7.30 -5.92 14.54
N LEU A 183 7.40 -5.96 13.21
CA LEU A 183 8.08 -4.93 12.43
C LEU A 183 7.39 -3.57 12.50
N THR A 184 6.18 -3.53 13.06
CA THR A 184 5.38 -2.32 13.19
C THR A 184 5.45 -1.68 14.57
N PHE A 185 6.07 -2.32 15.57
CA PHE A 185 6.08 -1.85 16.97
C PHE A 185 6.81 -0.51 17.14
N THR A 186 7.86 -0.28 16.35
CA THR A 186 8.66 0.95 16.41
C THR A 186 8.05 2.11 15.60
N VAL A 187 6.87 1.92 14.99
CA VAL A 187 6.22 2.98 14.21
C VAL A 187 5.76 4.10 15.16
N PRO A 188 6.12 5.37 14.93
CA PRO A 188 5.67 6.47 15.77
C PRO A 188 4.14 6.52 15.87
N ARG A 189 3.61 6.81 17.07
CA ARG A 189 2.16 6.84 17.34
C ARG A 189 1.37 7.65 16.32
N TYR A 190 1.88 8.82 15.92
CA TYR A 190 1.25 9.67 14.90
C TYR A 190 1.06 8.93 13.56
N GLN A 191 2.08 8.19 13.12
CA GLN A 191 2.05 7.42 11.87
C GLN A 191 1.14 6.20 12.00
N MET A 192 1.18 5.50 13.14
CA MET A 192 0.24 4.40 13.41
C MET A 192 -1.21 4.88 13.34
N VAL A 193 -1.54 6.00 13.99
CA VAL A 193 -2.90 6.57 13.96
C VAL A 193 -3.27 7.01 12.54
N ALA A 194 -2.34 7.58 11.79
CA ALA A 194 -2.59 7.94 10.39
C ALA A 194 -2.94 6.70 9.56
N GLY A 195 -2.18 5.61 9.70
CA GLY A 195 -2.47 4.34 9.03
C GLY A 195 -3.84 3.78 9.39
N ILE A 196 -4.28 3.89 10.65
CA ILE A 196 -5.62 3.46 11.07
C ILE A 196 -6.72 4.27 10.38
N PHE A 197 -6.56 5.59 10.25
CA PHE A 197 -7.52 6.43 9.51
C PHE A 197 -7.53 6.11 8.01
N ASP A 198 -6.38 5.76 7.46
CA ASP A 198 -6.23 5.32 6.06
C ASP A 198 -7.03 4.04 5.81
N ILE A 199 -6.84 3.01 6.64
CA ILE A 199 -7.59 1.74 6.56
C ILE A 199 -9.09 2.00 6.68
N MET A 200 -9.51 2.82 7.63
CA MET A 200 -10.93 3.15 7.80
C MET A 200 -11.48 3.85 6.54
N SER A 201 -10.73 4.81 5.98
CA SER A 201 -11.15 5.53 4.78
C SER A 201 -11.30 4.59 3.58
N HIS A 202 -10.34 3.68 3.35
CA HIS A 202 -10.44 2.65 2.32
C HIS A 202 -11.73 1.83 2.44
N ILE A 203 -12.10 1.41 3.66
CA ILE A 203 -13.32 0.64 3.87
C ILE A 203 -14.56 1.49 3.60
N LEU A 204 -14.62 2.71 4.14
CA LEU A 204 -15.80 3.59 4.02
C LEU A 204 -16.09 4.03 2.59
N GLU A 205 -15.06 4.31 1.80
CA GLU A 205 -15.19 4.73 0.40
C GLU A 205 -15.66 3.59 -0.54
N GLN A 206 -15.42 2.34 -0.14
CA GLN A 206 -16.00 1.18 -0.79
C GLN A 206 -17.40 0.86 -0.25
N TYR A 207 -17.67 1.14 1.03
CA TYR A 207 -18.92 0.79 1.72
C TYR A 207 -20.08 1.77 1.45
N PHE A 208 -19.82 3.08 1.42
CA PHE A 208 -20.83 4.11 1.21
C PHE A 208 -21.25 4.25 -0.26
N SER A 209 -21.76 3.15 -0.80
CA SER A 209 -22.21 3.09 -2.17
C SER A 209 -23.29 2.05 -2.39
N GLY A 210 -24.20 2.39 -3.31
CA GLY A 210 -25.36 1.59 -3.63
C GLY A 210 -26.32 1.39 -2.45
N ASP A 211 -27.52 0.92 -2.77
CA ASP A 211 -28.57 0.62 -1.77
C ASP A 211 -28.80 -0.89 -1.61
N ASP A 212 -28.04 -1.72 -2.33
CA ASP A 212 -28.21 -3.16 -2.25
C ASP A 212 -27.67 -3.73 -0.92
N ASP A 213 -28.27 -4.83 -0.49
CA ASP A 213 -27.76 -5.66 0.60
C ASP A 213 -26.84 -6.72 0.00
N ASN A 214 -25.55 -6.69 0.36
CA ASN A 214 -24.54 -7.47 -0.33
C ASN A 214 -23.45 -7.99 0.62
N THR A 215 -22.78 -9.07 0.21
CA THR A 215 -21.72 -9.71 0.98
C THR A 215 -20.54 -8.78 1.26
N SER A 216 -20.20 -7.90 0.33
CA SER A 216 -19.08 -6.96 0.48
C SER A 216 -19.33 -5.96 1.62
N ASP A 217 -20.57 -5.53 1.84
CA ASP A 217 -20.95 -4.68 2.98
C ASP A 217 -20.76 -5.40 4.32
N TYR A 218 -21.19 -6.65 4.42
CA TYR A 218 -21.00 -7.44 5.64
C TYR A 218 -19.52 -7.68 5.96
N LEU A 219 -18.70 -7.92 4.93
CA LEU A 219 -17.24 -8.01 5.08
C LEU A 219 -16.66 -6.68 5.56
N ALA A 220 -17.01 -5.57 4.90
CA ALA A 220 -16.57 -4.23 5.26
C ALA A 220 -16.92 -3.87 6.72
N GLU A 221 -18.14 -4.16 7.18
CA GLU A 221 -18.53 -3.92 8.57
C GLU A 221 -17.74 -4.77 9.57
N GLY A 222 -17.44 -6.03 9.24
CA GLY A 222 -16.58 -6.88 10.06
C GLY A 222 -15.17 -6.30 10.19
N LEU A 223 -14.61 -5.81 9.08
CA LEU A 223 -13.31 -5.14 9.05
C LEU A 223 -13.33 -3.83 9.86
N MET A 224 -14.36 -2.99 9.72
CA MET A 224 -14.50 -1.77 10.52
C MET A 224 -14.58 -2.06 12.02
N ARG A 225 -15.37 -3.08 12.42
CA ARG A 225 -15.48 -3.51 13.83
C ARG A 225 -14.14 -3.97 14.38
N SER A 226 -13.41 -4.81 13.63
CA SER A 226 -12.06 -5.27 14.00
C SER A 226 -11.10 -4.09 14.14
N LEU A 227 -11.08 -3.18 13.15
CA LEU A 227 -10.19 -2.01 13.17
C LEU A 227 -10.45 -1.11 14.38
N VAL A 228 -11.70 -0.81 14.70
CA VAL A 228 -12.05 0.04 15.86
C VAL A 228 -11.64 -0.64 17.17
N HIS A 229 -11.84 -1.95 17.29
CA HIS A 229 -11.46 -2.71 18.46
C HIS A 229 -9.93 -2.71 18.66
N SER A 230 -9.18 -3.17 17.66
CA SER A 230 -7.72 -3.29 17.74
C SER A 230 -7.01 -1.94 17.78
N SER A 231 -7.52 -0.91 17.10
CA SER A 231 -6.93 0.44 17.16
C SER A 231 -7.01 1.06 18.56
N ARG A 232 -8.08 0.81 19.31
CA ARG A 232 -8.20 1.29 20.69
C ARG A 232 -7.19 0.62 21.61
N ILE A 233 -6.92 -0.67 21.42
CA ILE A 233 -5.90 -1.40 22.17
C ILE A 233 -4.51 -0.86 21.80
N ALA A 234 -4.19 -0.81 20.50
CA ALA A 234 -2.90 -0.31 20.01
C ALA A 234 -2.62 1.16 20.40
N ALA A 235 -3.67 1.97 20.56
CA ALA A 235 -3.52 3.36 21.00
C ALA A 235 -3.13 3.50 22.48
N VAL A 236 -3.37 2.48 23.30
CA VAL A 236 -2.97 2.39 24.71
C VAL A 236 -1.65 1.63 24.84
N ASP A 237 -1.56 0.47 24.19
CA ASP A 237 -0.37 -0.39 24.14
C ASP A 237 0.06 -0.60 22.67
N PRO A 238 1.01 0.21 22.16
CA PRO A 238 1.42 0.15 20.76
C PRO A 238 2.19 -1.13 20.37
N GLU A 239 2.62 -1.94 21.34
CA GLU A 239 3.34 -3.19 21.12
C GLU A 239 2.45 -4.43 21.36
N ASP A 240 1.14 -4.24 21.60
CA ASP A 240 0.18 -5.34 21.71
C ASP A 240 0.12 -6.14 20.38
N TYR A 241 0.68 -7.35 20.40
CA TYR A 241 0.85 -8.16 19.20
C TYR A 241 -0.49 -8.48 18.52
N GLU A 242 -1.53 -8.81 19.30
CA GLU A 242 -2.84 -9.18 18.74
C GLU A 242 -3.49 -7.97 18.04
N ALA A 243 -3.42 -6.78 18.66
CA ALA A 243 -3.91 -5.55 18.07
C ALA A 243 -3.16 -5.20 16.78
N ARG A 244 -1.82 -5.26 16.80
CA ARG A 244 -0.99 -4.98 15.62
C ARG A 244 -1.22 -6.00 14.51
N SER A 245 -1.39 -7.26 14.85
CA SER A 245 -1.73 -8.35 13.92
C SER A 245 -3.07 -8.12 13.24
N ASN A 246 -4.12 -7.82 14.02
CA ASN A 246 -5.45 -7.58 13.49
C ASN A 246 -5.51 -6.31 12.63
N ILE A 247 -4.82 -5.23 13.02
CA ILE A 247 -4.72 -4.00 12.20
C ILE A 247 -4.02 -4.31 10.87
N MET A 248 -2.90 -5.05 10.91
CA MET A 248 -2.17 -5.44 9.71
C MET A 248 -3.03 -6.26 8.75
N TRP A 249 -3.70 -7.27 9.27
CA TRP A 249 -4.57 -8.11 8.45
C TRP A 249 -5.76 -7.33 7.90
N THR A 250 -6.37 -6.47 8.71
CA THR A 250 -7.48 -5.61 8.28
C THR A 250 -7.04 -4.66 7.16
N ALA A 251 -5.83 -4.09 7.23
CA ALA A 251 -5.29 -3.22 6.18
C ALA A 251 -5.18 -3.93 4.83
N ALA A 252 -4.67 -5.17 4.81
CA ALA A 252 -4.56 -5.96 3.60
C ALA A 252 -5.95 -6.18 2.96
N TRP A 253 -6.94 -6.61 3.74
CA TRP A 253 -8.30 -6.84 3.22
C TRP A 253 -9.06 -5.56 2.85
N ALA A 254 -8.76 -4.44 3.51
CA ALA A 254 -9.42 -3.17 3.25
C ALA A 254 -9.19 -2.67 1.81
N LEU A 255 -8.07 -3.00 1.17
CA LEU A 255 -7.75 -2.51 -0.16
C LEU A 255 -7.17 -3.57 -1.12
N ASN A 256 -7.55 -4.84 -0.96
CA ASN A 256 -7.12 -5.92 -1.88
C ASN A 256 -8.11 -6.21 -3.04
N THR A 257 -9.03 -5.28 -3.29
CA THR A 257 -10.16 -5.33 -4.24
C THR A 257 -11.36 -6.19 -3.87
N LEU A 258 -11.31 -7.01 -2.80
CA LEU A 258 -12.40 -7.92 -2.45
C LEU A 258 -13.69 -7.15 -2.10
N ILE A 259 -13.60 -6.18 -1.19
CA ILE A 259 -14.78 -5.48 -0.66
C ILE A 259 -15.35 -4.44 -1.63
N ALA A 260 -14.68 -4.15 -2.74
CA ALA A 260 -15.24 -3.38 -3.86
C ALA A 260 -16.11 -4.24 -4.79
N LYS A 261 -16.04 -5.58 -4.71
CA LYS A 261 -16.74 -6.44 -5.68
C LYS A 261 -18.26 -6.30 -5.57
N GLY A 262 -18.88 -6.14 -6.75
CA GLY A 262 -20.32 -5.91 -6.86
C GLY A 262 -20.77 -4.52 -6.42
N LYS A 263 -19.85 -3.55 -6.28
CA LYS A 263 -20.14 -2.19 -5.83
C LYS A 263 -19.54 -1.15 -6.78
N THR A 264 -20.24 -0.04 -6.97
CA THR A 264 -19.63 1.22 -7.43
C THR A 264 -18.92 1.84 -6.23
N THR A 265 -17.71 2.37 -6.33
CA THR A 265 -16.99 2.94 -5.16
C THR A 265 -16.91 4.46 -5.26
N ASP A 266 -16.66 5.16 -4.16
CA ASP A 266 -16.50 6.62 -4.12
C ASP A 266 -15.16 6.99 -3.47
N TRP A 267 -14.23 7.57 -4.23
CA TRP A 267 -12.87 7.90 -3.79
C TRP A 267 -12.64 9.39 -3.51
N MET A 268 -13.70 10.19 -3.31
CA MET A 268 -13.56 11.64 -3.17
C MET A 268 -12.77 12.09 -1.93
N VAL A 269 -12.83 11.35 -0.81
CA VAL A 269 -12.05 11.69 0.39
C VAL A 269 -10.56 11.53 0.06
N HIS A 270 -10.18 10.45 -0.62
CA HIS A 270 -8.80 10.25 -1.08
C HIS A 270 -8.37 11.30 -2.11
N MET A 271 -9.20 11.62 -3.10
CA MET A 271 -8.83 12.60 -4.14
C MET A 271 -8.61 14.01 -3.55
N ILE A 272 -9.45 14.45 -2.62
CA ILE A 272 -9.25 15.71 -1.90
C ILE A 272 -8.01 15.62 -1.01
N GLY A 273 -7.82 14.50 -0.29
CA GLY A 273 -6.67 14.28 0.59
C GLY A 273 -5.34 14.29 -0.14
N GLN A 274 -5.27 13.66 -1.31
CA GLN A 274 -4.11 13.67 -2.20
C GLN A 274 -3.78 15.10 -2.66
N SER A 275 -4.80 15.90 -3.01
CA SER A 275 -4.62 17.31 -3.37
C SER A 275 -4.03 18.12 -2.22
N ILE A 276 -4.52 17.93 -0.98
CA ILE A 276 -3.93 18.57 0.21
C ILE A 276 -2.48 18.13 0.39
N GLY A 277 -2.21 16.82 0.29
CA GLY A 277 -0.88 16.24 0.44
C GLY A 277 0.11 16.80 -0.58
N ALA A 278 -0.31 16.99 -1.83
CA ALA A 278 0.53 17.56 -2.89
C ALA A 278 0.97 19.01 -2.61
N TYR A 279 0.13 19.80 -1.92
CA TYR A 279 0.42 21.20 -1.59
C TYR A 279 1.13 21.40 -0.25
N THR A 280 0.96 20.48 0.70
CA THR A 280 1.38 20.67 2.10
C THR A 280 2.36 19.64 2.62
N ASP A 281 2.59 18.56 1.87
CA ASP A 281 3.35 17.38 2.30
C ASP A 281 2.79 16.70 3.57
N ALA A 282 1.50 16.94 3.87
CA ALA A 282 0.84 16.36 5.03
C ALA A 282 0.73 14.82 4.93
N THR A 283 0.83 14.15 6.08
CA THR A 283 0.65 12.69 6.17
C THR A 283 -0.73 12.26 5.67
N HIS A 284 -0.76 11.30 4.75
CA HIS A 284 -1.96 10.92 4.00
C HIS A 284 -3.18 10.63 4.88
N GLY A 285 -3.10 9.66 5.79
CA GLY A 285 -4.24 9.31 6.66
C GLY A 285 -4.74 10.46 7.56
N MET A 286 -3.91 11.48 7.83
CA MET A 286 -4.34 12.67 8.56
C MET A 286 -5.07 13.68 7.68
N THR A 287 -4.76 13.73 6.38
CA THR A 287 -5.59 14.48 5.42
C THR A 287 -6.99 13.84 5.33
N LEU A 288 -7.06 12.51 5.27
CA LEU A 288 -8.32 11.77 5.18
C LEU A 288 -9.17 11.95 6.43
N SER A 289 -8.57 11.89 7.62
CA SER A 289 -9.28 12.09 8.89
C SER A 289 -9.87 13.49 9.02
N ALA A 290 -9.20 14.51 8.48
CA ALA A 290 -9.69 15.89 8.46
C ALA A 290 -10.87 16.09 7.49
N ILE A 291 -10.83 15.44 6.32
CA ILE A 291 -11.84 15.61 5.26
C ILE A 291 -13.10 14.78 5.52
N SER A 292 -12.93 13.53 5.96
CA SER A 292 -14.00 12.53 6.05
C SER A 292 -15.29 13.04 6.71
N PRO A 293 -15.26 13.70 7.89
CA PRO A 293 -16.50 14.13 8.54
C PRO A 293 -17.29 15.18 7.75
N ALA A 294 -16.60 16.07 7.03
CA ALA A 294 -17.25 17.09 6.22
C ALA A 294 -17.84 16.49 4.95
N TYR A 295 -17.07 15.63 4.26
CA TYR A 295 -17.53 14.95 3.06
C TYR A 295 -18.73 14.04 3.34
N TYR A 296 -18.66 13.19 4.35
CA TYR A 296 -19.75 12.27 4.67
C TYR A 296 -21.02 12.97 5.12
N ARG A 297 -20.94 14.12 5.83
CA ARG A 297 -22.13 14.95 6.11
C ARG A 297 -22.77 15.53 4.86
N LEU A 298 -21.96 15.90 3.86
CA LEU A 298 -22.45 16.42 2.59
C LEU A 298 -23.22 15.35 1.79
N VAL A 299 -22.70 14.12 1.75
CA VAL A 299 -23.31 13.04 0.95
C VAL A 299 -24.38 12.22 1.70
N MET A 300 -24.40 12.27 3.03
CA MET A 300 -25.34 11.50 3.87
C MET A 300 -26.82 11.61 3.43
N PRO A 301 -27.38 12.79 3.08
CA PRO A 301 -28.77 12.87 2.64
C PRO A 301 -29.11 12.01 1.42
N TYR A 302 -28.12 11.70 0.58
CA TYR A 302 -28.30 10.92 -0.65
C TYR A 302 -28.14 9.41 -0.44
N GLY A 303 -27.64 8.97 0.71
CA GLY A 303 -27.41 7.56 1.05
C GLY A 303 -27.90 7.19 2.44
N LEU A 304 -28.94 7.87 2.94
CA LEU A 304 -29.37 7.80 4.34
C LEU A 304 -29.54 6.37 4.88
N PRO A 305 -30.15 5.40 4.15
CA PRO A 305 -30.24 4.03 4.64
C PRO A 305 -28.88 3.38 4.91
N LYS A 306 -27.86 3.65 4.08
CA LYS A 306 -26.51 3.11 4.26
C LYS A 306 -25.79 3.74 5.47
N PHE A 307 -25.96 5.05 5.67
CA PHE A 307 -25.45 5.74 6.86
C PHE A 307 -26.16 5.29 8.15
N ALA A 308 -27.46 5.01 8.09
CA ALA A 308 -28.19 4.44 9.22
C ALA A 308 -27.73 3.02 9.56
N ARG A 309 -27.35 2.21 8.57
CA ARG A 309 -26.75 0.87 8.77
C ARG A 309 -25.33 0.95 9.35
N PHE A 310 -24.57 1.99 8.99
CA PHE A 310 -23.23 2.23 9.52
C PHE A 310 -23.23 2.65 11.01
N ALA A 311 -24.23 3.42 11.43
CA ALA A 311 -24.37 3.97 12.79
C ALA A 311 -24.66 2.90 13.85
#